data_AF-A0A8D8I152-F1
#
_entry.id   AF-A0A8D8I152-F1
#
_cell.length_a   1.000
_cell.length_b   1.000
_cell.length_c   1.000
_cell.angle_alpha   90.00
_cell.angle_beta   90.00
_cell.angle_gamma   90.00
#
_symmetry.space_group_name_H-M   'P 1'
#
loop_
_entity.id
_entity.type
_entity.pdbx_description
1 polymer ?
#
loop_
_entity_poly.entity_id
_entity_poly.type
_entity_poly.pdbx_seq_one_letter_code
_entity_poly.pdbx_strand_id
1 'polypeptide(L)'
;MSSSRLPKFLKPDDDSFSSERDAAPADDHVTSFVFNAHQSLNLAAQRDRLPIRAYRDQILYCLEHYQTLVLVGETGSGKSTQVPQYLYEFGWHTKGLIGVTEPRRISAITLADRVATERGELSGETVGVAIRFVNKCDPAVTRIKYMTEGILLREMLADPLLTQYSVIMVDEAHERSTLTDTALGLLKKIARKRPALKIIISSATVDAGLFYEFFNIKKKKDEKDTSVILTVEGRMFPYEVFYLEEPCPDY
;
A
#
# COMPACT_ATOMS: atom_id res chain seq x y z
N MET A 1 26.64 30.50 -36.57
CA MET A 1 26.90 31.74 -35.81
C MET A 1 25.97 31.76 -34.62
N SER A 2 26.54 31.55 -33.43
CA SER A 2 25.86 31.47 -32.14
C SER A 2 25.40 32.86 -31.71
N SER A 3 24.11 33.03 -31.43
CA SER A 3 23.59 34.19 -30.68
C SER A 3 23.11 33.68 -29.34
N SER A 4 23.99 33.81 -28.34
CA SER A 4 23.77 33.52 -26.92
C SER A 4 22.58 34.31 -26.38
N ARG A 5 21.52 33.61 -25.93
CA ARG A 5 20.51 34.22 -25.06
C ARG A 5 21.04 34.23 -23.64
N LEU A 6 21.51 35.38 -23.19
CA LEU A 6 21.78 35.64 -21.77
C LEU A 6 20.44 35.68 -21.00
N PRO A 7 20.39 35.19 -19.76
CA PRO A 7 19.21 35.33 -18.91
C PRO A 7 18.99 36.81 -18.56
N LYS A 8 17.75 37.28 -18.70
CA LYS A 8 17.33 38.60 -18.22
C LYS A 8 16.88 38.48 -16.77
N PHE A 9 17.45 39.29 -15.89
CA PHE A 9 17.00 39.47 -14.51
C PHE A 9 15.94 40.58 -14.48
N LEU A 10 14.73 40.25 -14.05
CA LEU A 10 13.69 41.23 -13.70
C LEU A 10 13.96 41.76 -12.30
N LYS A 11 13.77 43.07 -12.11
CA LYS A 11 13.82 43.72 -10.79
C LYS A 11 12.45 43.59 -10.12
N PRO A 12 12.38 43.57 -8.78
CA PRO A 12 11.11 43.68 -8.08
C PRO A 12 10.46 45.02 -8.44
N ASP A 13 9.15 45.01 -8.72
CA ASP A 13 8.24 46.17 -8.91
C ASP A 13 7.79 46.55 -10.34
N ASP A 14 7.90 45.65 -11.34
CA ASP A 14 7.24 45.86 -12.65
C ASP A 14 5.86 45.15 -12.69
N ASP A 15 4.86 45.73 -12.02
CA ASP A 15 3.47 45.26 -11.97
C ASP A 15 2.65 45.76 -13.18
N SER A 16 2.81 45.10 -14.32
CA SER A 16 1.89 45.25 -15.45
C SER A 16 1.32 43.91 -15.90
N PHE A 17 0.33 43.38 -15.18
CA PHE A 17 -0.68 42.52 -15.79
C PHE A 17 -2.01 42.63 -15.04
N SER A 18 -2.84 43.56 -15.49
CA SER A 18 -4.24 43.68 -15.09
C SER A 18 -5.12 42.67 -15.84
N SER A 19 -6.10 42.16 -15.08
CA SER A 19 -7.45 41.70 -15.49
C SER A 19 -7.58 40.57 -16.50
N GLU A 20 -8.09 39.43 -16.04
CA GLU A 20 -9.46 38.95 -16.32
C GLU A 20 -9.70 37.65 -15.54
N ARG A 21 -10.51 37.70 -14.46
CA ARG A 21 -11.00 36.52 -13.74
C ARG A 21 -12.45 36.31 -14.15
N ASP A 22 -12.67 35.40 -15.09
CA ASP A 22 -13.99 34.82 -15.32
C ASP A 22 -14.30 33.81 -14.19
N ALA A 23 -15.48 33.97 -13.61
CA ALA A 23 -15.99 33.17 -12.51
C ALA A 23 -16.29 31.73 -12.96
N ALA A 24 -15.71 30.74 -12.28
CA ALA A 24 -16.13 29.35 -12.38
C ALA A 24 -17.10 29.00 -11.24
N PRO A 25 -18.20 28.27 -11.51
CA PRO A 25 -19.18 27.94 -10.49
C PRO A 25 -18.65 26.83 -9.57
N ALA A 26 -19.09 26.90 -8.31
CA ALA A 26 -18.82 25.90 -7.28
C ALA A 26 -19.50 24.56 -7.65
N ASP A 27 -18.70 23.51 -7.80
CA ASP A 27 -19.22 22.14 -7.91
C ASP A 27 -18.53 21.27 -6.86
N ASP A 28 -19.35 20.72 -5.96
CA ASP A 28 -18.97 20.05 -4.72
C ASP A 28 -18.63 18.57 -4.97
N HIS A 29 -17.77 18.34 -5.97
CA HIS A 29 -17.23 17.04 -6.29
C HIS A 29 -15.79 16.97 -5.80
N VAL A 30 -15.55 16.22 -4.71
CA VAL A 30 -14.20 15.80 -4.30
C VAL A 30 -13.56 15.08 -5.49
N THR A 31 -12.76 15.80 -6.28
CA THR A 31 -12.04 15.24 -7.40
C THR A 31 -10.95 14.32 -6.85
N SER A 32 -11.23 13.02 -6.84
CA SER A 32 -10.23 11.96 -6.69
C SER A 32 -9.39 11.81 -7.96
N PHE A 33 -8.86 12.92 -8.49
CA PHE A 33 -8.02 12.89 -9.67
C PHE A 33 -6.64 12.33 -9.28
N VAL A 34 -6.51 11.00 -9.35
CA VAL A 34 -5.21 10.34 -9.33
C VAL A 34 -4.64 10.45 -10.74
N PHE A 35 -3.64 11.31 -10.93
CA PHE A 35 -2.97 11.45 -12.23
C PHE A 35 -2.37 10.11 -12.65
N ASN A 36 -2.89 9.54 -13.74
CA ASN A 36 -2.35 8.34 -14.37
C ASN A 36 -1.87 8.69 -15.78
N ALA A 37 -0.57 8.94 -15.92
CA ALA A 37 0.08 9.22 -17.21
C ALA A 37 -0.09 8.09 -18.26
N HIS A 38 -0.64 6.95 -17.86
CA HIS A 38 -0.82 5.76 -18.67
C HIS A 38 -2.28 5.33 -18.80
N GLN A 39 -3.24 6.24 -18.53
CA GLN A 39 -4.67 5.95 -18.62
C GLN A 39 -5.10 5.39 -19.98
N SER A 40 -4.40 5.76 -21.06
CA SER A 40 -4.66 5.27 -22.42
C SER A 40 -4.22 3.81 -22.66
N LEU A 41 -3.39 3.25 -21.78
CA LEU A 41 -2.97 1.85 -21.88
C LEU A 41 -4.04 0.92 -21.29
N ASN A 42 -4.10 -0.32 -21.76
CA ASN A 42 -4.91 -1.34 -21.10
C ASN A 42 -4.40 -1.63 -19.67
N LEU A 43 -5.25 -2.17 -18.80
CA LEU A 43 -4.93 -2.38 -17.38
C LEU A 43 -3.69 -3.27 -17.18
N ALA A 44 -3.50 -4.30 -18.01
CA ALA A 44 -2.32 -5.16 -17.93
C ALA A 44 -1.01 -4.38 -18.18
N ALA A 45 -0.98 -3.56 -19.24
CA ALA A 45 0.17 -2.72 -19.57
C ALA A 45 0.42 -1.61 -18.53
N GLN A 46 -0.64 -1.12 -17.87
CA GLN A 46 -0.48 -0.21 -16.72
C GLN A 46 0.18 -0.90 -15.54
N ARG A 47 -0.25 -2.13 -15.21
CA ARG A 47 0.31 -2.93 -14.10
C ARG A 47 1.79 -3.25 -14.31
N ASP A 48 2.18 -3.62 -15.52
CA ASP A 48 3.57 -3.94 -15.84
C ASP A 48 4.53 -2.75 -15.71
N ARG A 49 4.02 -1.52 -15.71
CA ARG A 49 4.82 -0.29 -15.55
C ARG A 49 4.99 0.16 -14.11
N LEU A 50 4.27 -0.44 -13.16
CA LEU A 50 4.39 -0.12 -11.74
C LEU A 50 5.79 -0.53 -11.22
N PRO A 51 6.46 0.30 -10.39
CA PRO A 51 7.78 -0.01 -9.86
C PRO A 51 7.88 -1.39 -9.21
N ILE A 52 6.84 -1.80 -8.46
CA ILE A 52 6.78 -3.10 -7.78
C ILE A 52 6.95 -4.30 -8.72
N ARG A 53 6.64 -4.14 -10.01
CA ARG A 53 6.68 -5.24 -11.00
C ARG A 53 8.05 -5.88 -11.13
N ALA A 54 9.11 -5.06 -11.06
CA ALA A 54 10.50 -5.51 -11.16
C ALA A 54 10.93 -6.35 -9.95
N TYR A 55 10.23 -6.21 -8.82
CA TYR A 55 10.53 -6.87 -7.55
C TYR A 55 9.67 -8.12 -7.30
N ARG A 56 8.78 -8.49 -8.24
CA ARG A 56 7.84 -9.62 -8.09
C ARG A 56 8.53 -10.90 -7.60
N ASP A 57 9.58 -11.33 -8.30
CA ASP A 57 10.24 -12.61 -8.00
C ASP A 57 11.04 -12.53 -6.69
N GLN A 58 11.57 -11.35 -6.35
CA GLN A 58 12.26 -11.11 -5.08
C GLN A 58 11.29 -11.16 -3.90
N ILE A 59 10.09 -10.58 -4.03
CA ILE A 59 9.03 -10.66 -3.02
C ILE A 59 8.64 -12.12 -2.76
N LEU A 60 8.43 -12.90 -3.82
CA LEU A 60 8.09 -14.32 -3.71
C LEU A 60 9.23 -15.12 -3.06
N TYR A 61 10.48 -14.89 -3.48
CA TYR A 61 11.66 -15.49 -2.88
C TYR A 61 11.77 -15.19 -1.38
N CYS A 62 11.56 -13.92 -1.00
CA CYS A 62 11.57 -13.51 0.40
C CYS A 62 10.50 -14.25 1.21
N LEU A 63 9.27 -14.38 0.69
CA LEU A 63 8.19 -15.03 1.41
C LEU A 63 8.34 -16.56 1.51
N GLU A 64 9.05 -17.19 0.58
CA GLU A 64 9.43 -18.60 0.73
C GLU A 64 10.48 -18.78 1.84
N HIS A 65 11.48 -17.91 1.91
CA HIS A 65 12.65 -18.09 2.79
C HIS A 65 12.56 -17.44 4.18
N TYR A 66 11.70 -16.45 4.33
CA TYR A 66 11.49 -15.69 5.56
C TYR A 66 10.03 -15.77 5.97
N GLN A 67 9.77 -15.69 7.28
CA GLN A 67 8.40 -15.68 7.79
C GLN A 67 7.77 -14.29 7.64
N THR A 68 8.57 -13.24 7.85
CA THR A 68 8.12 -11.85 7.76
C THR A 68 8.89 -11.10 6.68
N LEU A 69 8.18 -10.36 5.83
CA LEU A 69 8.75 -9.43 4.87
C LEU A 69 8.33 -8.01 5.25
N VAL A 70 9.31 -7.14 5.52
CA VAL A 70 9.08 -5.70 5.61
C VAL A 70 9.31 -5.11 4.24
N LEU A 71 8.23 -4.70 3.58
CA LEU A 71 8.23 -4.16 2.23
C LEU A 71 8.15 -2.63 2.29
N VAL A 72 9.21 -1.97 1.87
CA VAL A 72 9.31 -0.51 1.85
C VAL A 72 9.16 -0.03 0.43
N GLY A 73 8.34 0.99 0.21
CA GLY A 73 8.26 1.68 -1.07
C GLY A 73 7.23 2.79 -1.03
N GLU A 74 7.41 3.81 -1.85
CA GLU A 74 6.54 4.99 -1.86
C GLU A 74 5.08 4.66 -2.23
N THR A 75 4.15 5.53 -1.87
CA THR A 75 2.77 5.46 -2.35
C THR A 75 2.74 5.49 -3.88
N GLY A 76 1.84 4.71 -4.49
CA GLY A 76 1.77 4.59 -5.95
C GLY A 76 2.78 3.62 -6.59
N SER A 77 3.70 3.04 -5.82
CA SER A 77 4.60 1.98 -6.31
C SER A 77 3.88 0.67 -6.69
N GLY A 78 2.65 0.47 -6.21
CA GLY A 78 1.80 -0.70 -6.52
C GLY A 78 1.78 -1.81 -5.47
N LYS A 79 2.30 -1.58 -4.25
CA LYS A 79 2.37 -2.59 -3.17
C LYS A 79 0.99 -3.21 -2.87
N SER A 80 0.03 -2.38 -2.50
CA SER A 80 -1.33 -2.75 -2.06
C SER A 80 -2.16 -3.43 -3.13
N THR A 81 -1.87 -3.16 -4.41
CA THR A 81 -2.63 -3.73 -5.53
C THR A 81 -1.97 -4.99 -6.10
N GLN A 82 -0.65 -4.99 -6.29
CA GLN A 82 0.02 -6.07 -7.03
C GLN A 82 0.53 -7.20 -6.15
N VAL A 83 0.99 -6.94 -4.93
CA VAL A 83 1.54 -7.99 -4.05
C VAL A 83 0.50 -9.09 -3.78
N PRO A 84 -0.76 -8.80 -3.42
CA PRO A 84 -1.76 -9.84 -3.21
C PRO A 84 -2.05 -10.65 -4.48
N GLN A 85 -1.98 -10.03 -5.66
CA GLN A 85 -2.15 -10.71 -6.94
C GLN A 85 -0.99 -11.67 -7.24
N TYR A 86 0.26 -11.25 -6.98
CA TYR A 86 1.43 -12.14 -7.15
C TYR A 86 1.34 -13.36 -6.25
N LEU A 87 0.90 -13.19 -5.00
CA LEU A 87 0.68 -14.30 -4.07
C LEU A 87 -0.43 -15.24 -4.56
N TYR A 88 -1.52 -14.68 -5.07
CA TYR A 88 -2.60 -15.47 -5.64
C TYR A 88 -2.12 -16.30 -6.84
N GLU A 89 -1.42 -15.67 -7.79
CA GLU A 89 -0.87 -16.31 -9.01
C GLU A 89 0.12 -17.42 -8.67
N PHE A 90 0.91 -17.26 -7.60
CA PHE A 90 1.86 -18.26 -7.13
C PHE A 90 1.22 -19.34 -6.23
N GLY A 91 -0.11 -19.33 -6.07
CA GLY A 91 -0.86 -20.39 -5.40
C GLY A 91 -0.92 -20.30 -3.88
N TRP A 92 -0.55 -19.18 -3.25
CA TRP A 92 -0.63 -19.00 -1.79
C TRP A 92 -2.07 -19.11 -1.26
N HIS A 93 -3.04 -18.79 -2.11
CA HIS A 93 -4.45 -18.91 -1.82
C HIS A 93 -4.93 -20.37 -1.59
N THR A 94 -4.15 -21.37 -2.02
CA THR A 94 -4.48 -22.79 -1.81
C THR A 94 -4.14 -23.26 -0.39
N LYS A 95 -3.27 -22.54 0.31
CA LYS A 95 -2.87 -22.80 1.71
C LYS A 95 -3.77 -22.08 2.73
N GLY A 96 -4.62 -21.17 2.27
CA GLY A 96 -5.43 -20.26 3.07
C GLY A 96 -5.61 -18.91 2.38
N LEU A 97 -6.46 -18.05 2.93
CA LEU A 97 -6.74 -16.71 2.40
C LEU A 97 -5.50 -15.79 2.45
N ILE A 98 -5.43 -14.88 1.49
CA ILE A 98 -4.51 -13.74 1.48
C ILE A 98 -5.28 -12.55 2.06
N GLY A 99 -4.97 -12.16 3.29
CA GLY A 99 -5.59 -11.02 3.96
C GLY A 99 -4.74 -9.77 3.81
N VAL A 100 -5.35 -8.64 3.44
CA VAL A 100 -4.71 -7.32 3.35
C VAL A 100 -5.46 -6.37 4.26
N THR A 101 -4.76 -5.76 5.22
CA THR A 101 -5.37 -4.74 6.09
C THR A 101 -5.02 -3.35 5.66
N GLU A 102 -6.04 -2.48 5.66
CA GLU A 102 -5.94 -1.06 5.37
C GLU A 102 -6.48 -0.24 6.55
N PRO A 103 -5.80 0.84 6.98
CA PRO A 103 -6.28 1.68 8.07
C PRO A 103 -7.57 2.43 7.69
N ARG A 104 -7.72 2.78 6.40
CA ARG A 104 -8.84 3.57 5.89
C ARG A 104 -9.88 2.69 5.20
N ARG A 105 -11.15 2.84 5.62
CA ARG A 105 -12.28 2.08 5.05
C ARG A 105 -12.44 2.27 3.53
N ILE A 106 -12.29 3.51 3.05
CA ILE A 106 -12.42 3.84 1.63
C ILE A 106 -11.28 3.20 0.83
N SER A 107 -10.05 3.22 1.36
CA SER A 107 -8.90 2.54 0.74
C SER A 107 -9.16 1.04 0.59
N ALA A 108 -9.64 0.36 1.63
CA ALA A 108 -9.97 -1.07 1.56
C ALA A 108 -10.99 -1.41 0.46
N ILE A 109 -12.06 -0.60 0.33
CA ILE A 109 -13.09 -0.79 -0.69
C ILE A 109 -12.51 -0.55 -2.08
N THR A 110 -11.86 0.60 -2.28
CA THR A 110 -11.35 1.00 -3.59
C THR A 110 -10.23 0.10 -4.09
N LEU A 111 -9.37 -0.41 -3.20
CA LEU A 111 -8.35 -1.39 -3.53
C LEU A 111 -8.97 -2.74 -3.92
N ALA A 112 -9.97 -3.23 -3.18
CA ALA A 112 -10.67 -4.46 -3.54
C ALA A 112 -11.33 -4.36 -4.92
N ASP A 113 -12.07 -3.27 -5.17
CA ASP A 113 -12.75 -3.03 -6.44
C ASP A 113 -11.74 -2.86 -7.59
N ARG A 114 -10.63 -2.15 -7.34
CA ARG A 114 -9.54 -1.98 -8.31
C ARG A 114 -8.90 -3.33 -8.67
N VAL A 115 -8.59 -4.16 -7.69
CA VAL A 115 -7.92 -5.45 -7.89
C VAL A 115 -8.85 -6.46 -8.55
N ALA A 116 -10.15 -6.47 -8.22
CA ALA A 116 -11.15 -7.25 -8.95
C ALA A 116 -11.19 -6.84 -10.43
N THR A 117 -11.25 -5.53 -10.70
CA THR A 117 -11.26 -4.98 -12.06
C THR A 117 -9.99 -5.35 -12.84
N GLU A 118 -8.81 -5.28 -12.21
CA GLU A 118 -7.53 -5.68 -12.80
C GLU A 118 -7.45 -7.16 -13.16
N ARG A 119 -8.29 -7.99 -12.54
CA ARG A 119 -8.44 -9.43 -12.81
C ARG A 119 -9.59 -9.75 -13.78
N GLY A 120 -10.36 -8.74 -14.20
CA GLY A 120 -11.55 -8.94 -15.03
C GLY A 120 -12.72 -9.57 -14.28
N GLU A 121 -12.76 -9.44 -12.96
CA GLU A 121 -13.73 -10.04 -12.03
C GLU A 121 -14.55 -8.93 -11.34
N LEU A 122 -15.68 -9.31 -10.74
CA LEU A 122 -16.46 -8.39 -9.89
C LEU A 122 -16.00 -8.48 -8.42
N SER A 123 -16.07 -7.35 -7.72
CA SER A 123 -15.82 -7.30 -6.27
C SER A 123 -16.82 -8.19 -5.53
N GLY A 124 -16.32 -9.11 -4.70
CA GLY A 124 -17.09 -10.14 -4.01
C GLY A 124 -16.89 -11.56 -4.53
N GLU A 125 -16.23 -11.74 -5.68
CA GLU A 125 -15.83 -13.05 -6.20
C GLU A 125 -14.52 -13.52 -5.55
N THR A 126 -13.45 -13.67 -6.33
CA THR A 126 -12.11 -14.04 -5.83
C THR A 126 -11.53 -12.96 -4.89
N VAL A 127 -11.86 -11.70 -5.14
CA VAL A 127 -11.43 -10.54 -4.35
C VAL A 127 -12.61 -10.01 -3.55
N GLY A 128 -12.52 -10.10 -2.23
CA GLY A 128 -13.56 -9.65 -1.31
C GLY A 128 -13.11 -8.47 -0.45
N VAL A 129 -14.10 -7.77 0.14
CA VAL A 129 -13.87 -6.71 1.12
C VAL A 129 -14.68 -6.93 2.39
N ALA A 130 -14.04 -6.76 3.55
CA ALA A 130 -14.71 -6.80 4.85
C ALA A 130 -14.32 -5.58 5.69
N ILE A 131 -15.28 -4.71 5.97
CA ILE A 131 -15.14 -3.55 6.85
C ILE A 131 -16.31 -3.50 7.84
N ARG A 132 -16.30 -2.56 8.78
CA ARG A 132 -17.42 -2.43 9.73
C ARG A 132 -18.73 -2.21 8.95
N PHE A 133 -19.72 -3.07 9.24
CA PHE A 133 -21.05 -3.12 8.63
C PHE A 133 -21.13 -3.54 7.17
N VAL A 134 -20.02 -3.82 6.50
CA VAL A 134 -20.02 -4.26 5.09
C VAL A 134 -19.12 -5.48 4.96
N ASN A 135 -19.69 -6.61 4.53
CA ASN A 135 -18.94 -7.80 4.22
C ASN A 135 -19.37 -8.33 2.85
N LYS A 136 -18.47 -8.23 1.87
CA LYS A 136 -18.60 -8.74 0.51
C LYS A 136 -17.53 -9.82 0.29
N CYS A 137 -17.55 -10.87 1.10
CA CYS A 137 -16.68 -12.03 0.94
C CYS A 137 -17.56 -13.28 0.87
N ASP A 138 -17.35 -14.11 -0.15
CA ASP A 138 -17.94 -15.44 -0.25
C ASP A 138 -16.90 -16.47 0.22
N PRO A 139 -17.13 -17.22 1.31
CA PRO A 139 -16.20 -18.24 1.79
C PRO A 139 -15.83 -19.31 0.74
N ALA A 140 -16.72 -19.59 -0.22
CA ALA A 140 -16.46 -20.58 -1.27
C ALA A 140 -15.49 -20.04 -2.34
N VAL A 141 -15.57 -18.75 -2.67
CA VAL A 141 -14.90 -18.15 -3.84
C VAL A 141 -13.77 -17.21 -3.47
N THR A 142 -13.94 -16.41 -2.42
CA THR A 142 -12.96 -15.38 -2.03
C THR A 142 -11.62 -16.02 -1.64
N ARG A 143 -10.54 -15.43 -2.14
CA ARG A 143 -9.15 -15.86 -1.93
C ARG A 143 -8.24 -14.70 -1.52
N ILE A 144 -8.53 -13.49 -2.00
CA ILE A 144 -7.90 -12.24 -1.56
C ILE A 144 -8.95 -11.44 -0.80
N LYS A 145 -8.65 -11.03 0.42
CA LYS A 145 -9.57 -10.29 1.27
C LYS A 145 -8.94 -8.99 1.75
N TYR A 146 -9.47 -7.87 1.29
CA TYR A 146 -9.16 -6.57 1.83
C TYR A 146 -10.04 -6.30 3.04
N MET A 147 -9.47 -5.78 4.11
CA MET A 147 -10.23 -5.50 5.33
C MET A 147 -9.65 -4.34 6.12
N THR A 148 -10.41 -3.80 7.08
CA THR A 148 -9.79 -2.92 8.07
C THR A 148 -9.15 -3.71 9.21
N GLU A 149 -8.22 -3.09 9.90
CA GLU A 149 -7.50 -3.70 11.04
C GLU A 149 -8.47 -4.11 12.15
N GLY A 150 -9.53 -3.33 12.38
CA GLY A 150 -10.59 -3.68 13.33
C GLY A 150 -11.38 -4.95 12.95
N ILE A 151 -11.45 -5.31 11.67
CA ILE A 151 -12.01 -6.59 11.23
C ILE A 151 -11.03 -7.73 11.52
N LEU A 152 -9.75 -7.56 11.16
CA LEU A 152 -8.71 -8.53 11.45
C LEU A 152 -8.63 -8.84 12.96
N LEU A 153 -8.63 -7.80 13.81
CA LEU A 153 -8.63 -7.96 15.27
C LEU A 153 -9.86 -8.73 15.77
N ARG A 154 -11.04 -8.48 15.20
CA ARG A 154 -12.25 -9.26 15.54
C ARG A 154 -12.11 -10.73 15.15
N GLU A 155 -11.52 -11.00 13.99
CA GLU A 155 -11.27 -12.38 13.57
C GLU A 155 -10.22 -13.07 14.44
N MET A 156 -9.19 -12.36 14.92
CA MET A 156 -8.26 -12.90 15.92
C MET A 156 -8.95 -13.25 17.25
N LEU A 157 -10.05 -12.60 17.62
CA LEU A 157 -10.82 -12.98 18.81
C LEU A 157 -11.57 -14.30 18.61
N ALA A 158 -12.09 -14.54 17.41
CA ALA A 158 -12.81 -15.76 17.07
C ALA A 158 -11.87 -16.93 16.76
N ASP A 159 -10.77 -16.65 16.05
CA ASP A 159 -9.71 -17.58 15.68
C ASP A 159 -8.35 -16.98 16.04
N PRO A 160 -7.85 -17.22 17.27
CA PRO A 160 -6.59 -16.66 17.76
C PRO A 160 -5.33 -17.06 16.99
N LEU A 161 -5.41 -18.05 16.10
CA LEU A 161 -4.27 -18.47 15.26
C LEU A 161 -4.46 -18.10 13.79
N LEU A 162 -5.56 -17.41 13.45
CA LEU A 162 -5.91 -16.98 12.10
C LEU A 162 -5.83 -18.13 11.09
N THR A 163 -6.23 -19.34 11.49
CA THR A 163 -6.11 -20.61 10.75
C THR A 163 -6.55 -20.51 9.29
N GLN A 164 -7.58 -19.71 9.01
CA GLN A 164 -8.08 -19.47 7.66
C GLN A 164 -7.11 -18.74 6.71
N TYR A 165 -6.10 -18.01 7.22
CA TYR A 165 -5.15 -17.23 6.42
C TYR A 165 -3.82 -17.96 6.22
N SER A 166 -3.24 -17.82 5.02
CA SER A 166 -1.87 -18.24 4.71
C SER A 166 -0.90 -17.06 4.76
N VAL A 167 -1.36 -15.87 4.39
CA VAL A 167 -0.60 -14.62 4.40
C VAL A 167 -1.47 -13.50 4.96
N ILE A 168 -0.89 -12.69 5.86
CA ILE A 168 -1.46 -11.40 6.27
C ILE A 168 -0.51 -10.29 5.87
N MET A 169 -0.99 -9.35 5.07
CA MET A 169 -0.32 -8.11 4.73
C MET A 169 -0.94 -6.99 5.56
N VAL A 170 -0.11 -6.32 6.37
CA VAL A 170 -0.48 -5.09 7.07
C VAL A 170 0.03 -3.92 6.24
N ASP A 171 -0.89 -3.23 5.56
CA ASP A 171 -0.55 -2.10 4.72
C ASP A 171 -0.56 -0.77 5.49
N GLU A 172 0.11 0.23 4.90
CA GLU A 172 0.20 1.59 5.44
C GLU A 172 0.65 1.60 6.92
N ALA A 173 1.54 0.68 7.30
CA ALA A 173 1.97 0.50 8.70
C ALA A 173 2.66 1.75 9.30
N HIS A 174 3.02 2.70 8.45
CA HIS A 174 3.57 4.00 8.83
C HIS A 174 2.53 4.99 9.40
N GLU A 175 1.23 4.77 9.18
CA GLU A 175 0.18 5.60 9.80
C GLU A 175 0.10 5.39 11.33
N ARG A 176 0.74 4.33 11.87
CA ARG A 176 0.94 4.06 13.31
C ARG A 176 -0.32 4.28 14.16
N SER A 177 -1.45 3.71 13.71
CA SER A 177 -2.68 3.75 14.50
C SER A 177 -2.64 2.76 15.66
N THR A 178 -3.43 3.00 16.72
CA THR A 178 -3.57 2.08 17.85
C THR A 178 -4.03 0.68 17.41
N LEU A 179 -4.88 0.60 16.37
CA LEU A 179 -5.36 -0.67 15.84
C LEU A 179 -4.25 -1.40 15.07
N THR A 180 -3.46 -0.69 14.28
CA THR A 180 -2.26 -1.20 13.59
C THR A 180 -1.30 -1.82 14.59
N ASP A 181 -0.90 -1.04 15.60
CA ASP A 181 0.10 -1.48 16.59
C ASP A 181 -0.41 -2.68 17.41
N THR A 182 -1.70 -2.69 17.76
CA THR A 182 -2.33 -3.84 18.43
C THR A 182 -2.32 -5.08 17.53
N ALA A 183 -2.68 -4.93 16.25
CA ALA A 183 -2.68 -6.02 15.28
C ALA A 183 -1.26 -6.58 15.07
N LEU A 184 -0.25 -5.72 14.91
CA LEU A 184 1.16 -6.13 14.79
C LEU A 184 1.65 -6.88 16.04
N GLY A 185 1.31 -6.39 17.24
CA GLY A 185 1.64 -7.05 18.50
C GLY A 185 1.05 -8.45 18.63
N LEU A 186 -0.21 -8.63 18.22
CA LEU A 186 -0.87 -9.93 18.20
C LEU A 186 -0.31 -10.83 17.09
N LEU A 187 -0.10 -10.30 15.88
CA LEU A 187 0.51 -11.04 14.76
C LEU A 187 1.89 -11.59 15.14
N LYS A 188 2.73 -10.82 15.85
CA LYS A 188 4.02 -11.31 16.36
C LYS A 188 3.86 -12.50 17.31
N LYS A 189 2.83 -12.50 18.16
CA LYS A 189 2.52 -13.65 19.04
C LYS A 189 2.03 -14.86 18.24
N ILE A 190 1.21 -14.64 17.23
CA ILE A 190 0.72 -15.70 16.34
C ILE A 190 1.88 -16.29 15.54
N ALA A 191 2.76 -15.47 14.97
CA ALA A 191 3.94 -15.88 14.21
C ALA A 191 4.83 -16.86 14.99
N ARG A 192 5.01 -16.63 16.31
CA ARG A 192 5.74 -17.55 17.21
C ARG A 192 5.10 -18.93 17.31
N LYS A 193 3.77 -19.01 17.26
CA LYS A 193 3.01 -20.27 17.38
C LYS A 193 2.74 -20.92 16.02
N ARG A 194 2.70 -20.14 14.94
CA ARG A 194 2.37 -20.59 13.59
C ARG A 194 3.44 -20.17 12.58
N PRO A 195 4.57 -20.91 12.50
CA PRO A 195 5.66 -20.64 11.55
C PRO A 195 5.23 -20.62 10.09
N ALA A 196 4.13 -21.32 9.75
CA ALA A 196 3.59 -21.38 8.40
C ALA A 196 2.86 -20.11 7.95
N LEU A 197 2.37 -19.27 8.88
CA LEU A 197 1.74 -17.99 8.55
C LEU A 197 2.82 -17.01 8.10
N LYS A 198 2.67 -16.46 6.90
CA LYS A 198 3.54 -15.39 6.39
C LYS A 198 2.95 -14.03 6.70
N ILE A 199 3.84 -13.08 7.00
CA ILE A 199 3.45 -11.71 7.35
C ILE A 199 4.18 -10.75 6.41
N ILE A 200 3.44 -9.81 5.83
CA ILE A 200 4.00 -8.71 5.06
C ILE A 200 3.67 -7.43 5.80
N ILE A 201 4.65 -6.57 6.02
CA ILE A 201 4.47 -5.25 6.60
C ILE A 201 4.84 -4.26 5.53
N SER A 202 3.84 -3.58 4.96
CA SER A 202 4.03 -2.61 3.90
C SER A 202 4.05 -1.21 4.49
N SER A 203 5.11 -0.46 4.17
CA SER A 203 5.35 0.90 4.67
C SER A 203 5.90 1.80 3.57
N ALA A 204 5.57 3.09 3.62
CA ALA A 204 6.15 4.11 2.74
C ALA A 204 7.38 4.81 3.37
N THR A 205 7.67 4.57 4.65
CA THR A 205 8.68 5.32 5.41
C THR A 205 9.92 4.47 5.74
N VAL A 206 11.01 5.18 6.09
CA VAL A 206 12.34 4.64 6.38
C VAL A 206 12.40 3.79 7.67
N ASP A 207 11.34 3.76 8.47
CA ASP A 207 11.28 3.05 9.77
C ASP A 207 11.17 1.51 9.67
N ALA A 208 11.65 0.95 8.57
CA ALA A 208 11.66 -0.48 8.28
C ALA A 208 12.51 -1.28 9.28
N GLY A 209 13.55 -0.66 9.83
CA GLY A 209 14.43 -1.26 10.83
C GLY A 209 13.68 -1.67 12.10
N LEU A 210 12.78 -0.81 12.61
CA LEU A 210 12.00 -1.14 13.80
C LEU A 210 11.04 -2.30 13.56
N PHE A 211 10.36 -2.35 12.40
CA PHE A 211 9.50 -3.48 12.06
C PHE A 211 10.30 -4.78 11.90
N TYR A 212 11.48 -4.70 11.27
CA TYR A 212 12.37 -5.84 11.13
C TYR A 212 12.78 -6.39 12.50
N GLU A 213 13.33 -5.54 13.37
CA GLU A 213 13.75 -5.93 14.72
C GLU A 213 12.58 -6.46 15.54
N PHE A 214 11.41 -5.80 15.44
CA PHE A 214 10.22 -6.23 16.15
C PHE A 214 9.75 -7.61 15.70
N PHE A 215 9.74 -7.92 14.41
CA PHE A 215 9.27 -9.22 13.92
C PHE A 215 10.33 -10.31 13.83
N ASN A 216 11.62 -9.99 14.04
CA ASN A 216 12.67 -10.99 14.00
C ASN A 216 12.65 -11.84 15.27
N ILE A 217 12.30 -13.13 15.14
CA ILE A 217 12.00 -14.04 16.27
C ILE A 217 13.15 -15.02 16.53
N LYS A 218 14.38 -14.67 16.16
CA LYS A 218 15.56 -15.49 16.45
C LYS A 218 15.62 -15.88 17.92
N LYS A 219 15.92 -17.16 18.20
CA LYS A 219 16.15 -17.65 19.56
C LYS A 219 17.61 -17.53 19.96
N LYS A 220 18.53 -17.63 18.99
CA LYS A 220 19.98 -17.53 19.20
C LYS A 220 20.60 -16.57 18.19
N LYS A 221 21.74 -15.98 18.56
CA LYS A 221 22.45 -15.00 17.73
C LYS A 221 22.94 -15.59 16.40
N ASP A 222 23.26 -16.88 16.40
CA ASP A 222 23.75 -17.62 15.22
C ASP A 222 22.64 -18.21 14.35
N GLU A 223 21.37 -18.02 14.72
CA GLU A 223 20.22 -18.51 13.95
C GLU A 223 19.91 -17.58 12.77
N LYS A 224 19.32 -18.13 11.71
CA LYS A 224 18.91 -17.37 10.52
C LYS A 224 17.77 -16.40 10.86
N ASP A 225 17.77 -15.21 10.25
CA ASP A 225 16.69 -14.24 10.43
C ASP A 225 15.35 -14.80 9.94
N THR A 226 14.31 -14.55 10.72
CA THR A 226 12.92 -14.88 10.34
C THR A 226 12.28 -13.74 9.56
N SER A 227 12.89 -12.55 9.59
CA SER A 227 12.42 -11.34 8.91
C SER A 227 13.43 -10.89 7.85
N VAL A 228 12.98 -10.17 6.85
CA VAL A 228 13.82 -9.51 5.85
C VAL A 228 13.20 -8.19 5.41
N ILE A 229 14.03 -7.21 5.04
CA ILE A 229 13.58 -5.93 4.47
C ILE A 229 13.80 -6.00 2.95
N LEU A 230 12.79 -5.57 2.19
CA LEU A 230 12.91 -5.33 0.74
C LEU A 230 12.44 -3.91 0.44
N THR A 231 13.30 -3.14 -0.23
CA THR A 231 12.99 -1.75 -0.63
C THR A 231 12.73 -1.70 -2.12
N VAL A 232 11.61 -1.09 -2.49
CA VAL A 232 11.16 -0.83 -3.85
C VAL A 232 11.42 0.64 -4.15
N GLU A 233 12.32 0.89 -5.09
CA GLU A 233 12.65 2.26 -5.49
C GLU A 233 11.46 2.88 -6.24
N GLY A 234 11.03 4.05 -5.76
CA GLY A 234 9.96 4.83 -6.36
C GLY A 234 10.42 5.62 -7.58
N ARG A 235 9.47 6.32 -8.20
CA ARG A 235 9.73 7.30 -9.27
C ARG A 235 9.25 8.66 -8.77
N MET A 236 10.03 9.30 -7.92
CA MET A 236 9.75 10.69 -7.53
C MET A 236 10.17 11.63 -8.65
N PHE A 237 9.28 12.54 -9.00
CA PHE A 237 9.58 13.66 -9.87
C PHE A 237 9.99 14.86 -9.02
N PRO A 238 10.94 15.69 -9.49
CA PRO A 238 11.29 16.91 -8.78
C PRO A 238 10.05 17.81 -8.66
N TYR A 239 9.85 18.38 -7.47
CA TYR A 239 8.79 19.34 -7.19
C TYR A 239 9.39 20.60 -6.60
N GLU A 240 8.76 21.74 -6.89
CA GLU A 240 9.12 23.03 -6.31
C GLU A 240 8.25 23.27 -5.06
N VAL A 241 8.88 23.74 -3.99
CA VAL A 241 8.17 24.08 -2.75
C VAL A 241 8.14 25.58 -2.61
N PHE A 242 6.92 26.13 -2.55
CA PHE A 242 6.68 27.54 -2.27
C PHE A 242 6.22 27.67 -0.83
N TYR A 243 6.79 28.65 -0.13
CA TYR A 243 6.45 28.97 1.25
C TYR A 243 5.82 30.36 1.27
N LEU A 244 4.87 30.58 2.18
CA LEU A 244 4.42 31.93 2.51
C LEU A 244 5.53 32.63 3.30
N GLU A 245 5.70 33.93 3.08
CA GLU A 245 6.66 34.74 3.84
C GLU A 245 6.25 34.89 5.31
N GLU A 246 4.95 34.93 5.57
CA GLU A 246 4.36 35.00 6.92
C GLU A 246 3.29 33.91 7.12
N PRO A 247 3.05 33.44 8.35
CA PRO A 247 2.01 32.45 8.64
C PRO A 247 0.62 32.93 8.20
N CYS A 248 -0.13 32.09 7.47
CA CYS A 248 -1.52 32.39 7.13
C CYS A 248 -2.42 32.21 8.36
N PRO A 249 -3.18 33.23 8.81
CA PRO A 249 -4.07 33.10 9.96
C PRO A 249 -5.25 32.16 9.71
N ASP A 250 -5.62 31.94 8.44
CA ASP A 250 -6.74 31.09 8.01
C ASP A 250 -6.31 30.31 6.75
N TYR A 251 -6.37 28.97 6.79
CA TYR A 251 -5.75 28.05 5.81
C TYR A 251 -6.77 27.20 5.05
#